data_AF-A0A7W2TUA3-F1
#
_entry.id   AF-A0A7W2TUA3-F1
#
_cell.length_a   1.000
_cell.length_b   1.000
_cell.length_c   1.000
_cell.angle_alpha   90.00
_cell.angle_beta   90.00
_cell.angle_gamma   90.00
#
_symmetry.space_group_name_H-M   'P 1'
#
loop_
_entity.id
_entity.type
_entity.pdbx_description
1 polymer ?
#
loop_
_entity_poly.entity_id
_entity_poly.type
_entity_poly.pdbx_seq_one_letter_code
_entity_poly.pdbx_strand_id
1 'polypeptide(L)'
;MELEHNAYLVLPRLHVQNLNTISSPMTWGAPAITAAMGFMLALQRKVPFDWELDLLTVGMVIHDFEPQVNGGFVKKFSLTRNPLGKDGKTPGIIEEGRAHATISLVFGVYVAGDTSDELLQERARTIYKEASAMRFAGGSIIYSSNTWYKPQILMLPEDQAETQHTLALKRSLLPGFALISRDDVLVSHTKKLQEEEPELTALDAWLDLSRINKRCVVTRIEQPSGEIKETVGWQSDREKGSGWLVPIPVGYSALSELYKAGEVQNARDPHIPFRFVESMYSIGEWCSPHRLSSLNELLWSSHADHEAGIYRCINHNSN
;
A
#
# COMPACT_ATOMS: atom_id res chain seq x y z
N MET A 1 -4.47 13.73 -22.62
CA MET A 1 -4.34 12.28 -22.91
C MET A 1 -3.41 11.77 -21.84
N GLU A 2 -3.94 11.08 -20.82
CA GLU A 2 -3.08 10.44 -19.82
C GLU A 2 -2.31 9.32 -20.53
N LEU A 3 -1.00 9.26 -20.33
CA LEU A 3 -0.19 8.17 -20.88
C LEU A 3 -0.61 6.87 -20.19
N GLU A 4 -0.96 5.86 -20.98
CA GLU A 4 -1.18 4.51 -20.49
C GLU A 4 0.13 3.72 -20.52
N HIS A 5 0.35 2.84 -19.54
CA HIS A 5 1.54 1.98 -19.53
C HIS A 5 1.45 0.92 -20.62
N ASN A 6 2.55 0.71 -21.35
CA ASN A 6 2.69 -0.33 -22.36
C ASN A 6 3.68 -1.43 -21.94
N ALA A 7 4.20 -1.39 -20.72
CA ALA A 7 5.01 -2.43 -20.13
C ALA A 7 4.87 -2.49 -18.59
N TYR A 8 5.37 -3.57 -18.01
CA TYR A 8 5.56 -3.72 -16.56
C TYR A 8 7.05 -3.80 -16.21
N LEU A 9 7.51 -2.99 -15.26
CA LEU A 9 8.82 -3.15 -14.63
C LEU A 9 8.64 -3.80 -13.26
N VAL A 10 9.33 -4.91 -13.00
CA VAL A 10 9.34 -5.57 -11.69
C VAL A 10 10.69 -5.41 -11.02
N LEU A 11 10.70 -4.86 -9.80
CA LEU A 11 11.84 -4.87 -8.89
C LEU A 11 11.57 -5.91 -7.79
N PRO A 12 12.13 -7.12 -7.92
CA PRO A 12 11.76 -8.20 -7.04
C PRO A 12 12.55 -8.21 -5.73
N ARG A 13 11.93 -8.66 -4.64
CA ARG A 13 12.56 -9.03 -3.36
C ARG A 13 13.56 -8.00 -2.82
N LEU A 14 13.18 -6.72 -2.84
CA LEU A 14 13.88 -5.68 -2.11
C LEU A 14 13.80 -5.96 -0.61
N HIS A 15 14.93 -6.28 0.01
CA HIS A 15 15.04 -6.43 1.45
C HIS A 15 15.20 -5.05 2.09
N VAL A 16 14.18 -4.61 2.81
CA VAL A 16 14.15 -3.29 3.44
C VAL A 16 14.36 -3.44 4.95
N GLN A 17 15.39 -2.80 5.47
CA GLN A 17 15.72 -2.79 6.88
C GLN A 17 15.24 -1.49 7.54
N ASN A 18 14.55 -1.60 8.68
CA ASN A 18 14.06 -0.48 9.49
C ASN A 18 13.12 0.46 8.71
N LEU A 19 12.18 -0.09 7.95
CA LEU A 19 11.11 0.71 7.36
C LEU A 19 10.14 1.20 8.44
N ASN A 20 9.53 2.35 8.23
CA ASN A 20 8.54 2.92 9.13
C ASN A 20 7.25 2.10 9.14
N THR A 21 6.79 1.69 10.32
CA THR A 21 5.54 0.95 10.52
C THR A 21 4.39 1.79 11.05
N ILE A 22 4.62 3.06 11.40
CA ILE A 22 3.55 4.00 11.71
C ILE A 22 3.11 4.62 10.39
N SER A 23 2.11 4.02 9.75
CA SER A 23 1.65 4.43 8.43
C SER A 23 0.75 5.67 8.48
N SER A 24 0.07 5.89 9.61
CA SER A 24 -0.72 7.09 9.90
C SER A 24 -0.93 7.26 11.42
N PRO A 25 -1.56 8.35 11.88
CA PRO A 25 -1.97 8.49 13.28
C PRO A 25 -2.86 7.37 13.84
N MET A 26 -3.65 6.69 12.99
CA MET A 26 -4.62 5.66 13.41
C MET A 26 -4.25 4.23 12.97
N THR A 27 -3.18 4.06 12.19
CA THR A 27 -2.80 2.77 11.62
C THR A 27 -1.32 2.49 11.79
N TRP A 28 -1.00 1.24 12.16
CA TRP A 28 0.37 0.74 12.19
C TRP A 28 0.47 -0.64 11.54
N GLY A 29 1.66 -0.99 11.06
CA GLY A 29 1.93 -2.24 10.35
C GLY A 29 2.67 -1.97 9.05
N ALA A 30 2.10 -2.40 7.93
CA ALA A 30 2.67 -2.16 6.61
C ALA A 30 2.76 -0.65 6.29
N PRO A 31 3.77 -0.22 5.51
CA PRO A 31 3.92 1.17 5.12
C PRO A 31 2.75 1.64 4.25
N ALA A 32 2.46 2.94 4.30
CA ALA A 32 1.43 3.57 3.47
C ALA A 32 1.76 3.42 1.97
N ILE A 33 0.73 3.28 1.13
CA ILE A 33 0.92 3.20 -0.33
C ILE A 33 1.55 4.49 -0.90
N THR A 34 1.33 5.63 -0.24
CA THR A 34 1.99 6.90 -0.56
C THR A 34 3.51 6.83 -0.48
N ALA A 35 4.07 5.95 0.35
CA ALA A 35 5.51 5.71 0.40
C ALA A 35 6.03 5.02 -0.88
N ALA A 36 5.25 4.09 -1.44
CA ALA A 36 5.57 3.44 -2.72
C ALA A 36 5.46 4.44 -3.88
N MET A 37 4.42 5.29 -3.89
CA MET A 37 4.28 6.37 -4.87
C MET A 37 5.46 7.37 -4.80
N GLY A 38 5.83 7.80 -3.59
CA GLY A 38 6.98 8.69 -3.40
C GLY A 38 8.30 8.05 -3.85
N PHE A 39 8.47 6.74 -3.61
CA PHE A 39 9.60 5.98 -4.09
C PHE A 39 9.65 5.92 -5.61
N MET A 40 8.52 5.63 -6.27
CA MET A 40 8.39 5.63 -7.73
C MET A 40 8.82 6.98 -8.33
N LEU A 41 8.27 8.08 -7.82
CA LEU A 41 8.58 9.43 -8.31
C LEU A 41 10.06 9.80 -8.09
N ALA A 42 10.65 9.38 -6.97
CA ALA A 42 12.07 9.59 -6.72
C ALA A 42 12.95 8.74 -7.65
N LEU A 43 12.51 7.53 -7.99
CA LEU A 43 13.19 6.64 -8.91
C LEU A 43 13.10 7.15 -10.35
N GLN A 44 11.94 7.65 -10.79
CA GLN A 44 11.75 8.26 -12.11
C GLN A 44 12.77 9.38 -12.36
N ARG A 45 13.03 10.23 -11.37
CA ARG A 45 14.04 11.32 -11.47
C ARG A 45 15.48 10.82 -11.67
N LYS A 46 15.75 9.54 -11.43
CA LYS A 46 17.05 8.90 -11.64
C LYS A 46 17.10 8.10 -12.95
N VAL A 47 15.97 7.88 -13.61
CA VAL A 47 15.92 7.24 -14.93
C VAL A 47 16.45 8.25 -15.96
N PRO A 48 17.46 7.88 -16.79
CA PRO A 48 17.95 8.75 -17.85
C PRO A 48 16.86 9.12 -18.86
N PHE A 49 16.78 10.40 -19.22
CA PHE A 49 15.74 10.92 -20.11
C PHE A 49 15.80 10.31 -21.53
N ASP A 50 17.00 10.00 -22.01
CA ASP A 50 17.27 9.38 -23.31
C ASP A 50 16.75 7.94 -23.43
N TRP A 51 16.34 7.33 -22.31
CA TRP A 51 15.74 6.00 -22.35
C TRP A 51 14.28 6.02 -22.79
N GLU A 52 13.64 7.20 -22.78
CA GLU A 52 12.22 7.37 -23.11
C GLU A 52 11.33 6.38 -22.35
N LEU A 53 11.61 6.27 -21.03
CA LEU A 53 10.98 5.36 -20.10
C LEU A 53 10.36 6.15 -18.94
N ASP A 54 9.05 6.02 -18.77
CA ASP A 54 8.29 6.69 -17.72
C ASP A 54 7.63 5.69 -16.76
N LEU A 55 7.90 5.84 -15.46
CA LEU A 55 7.21 5.13 -14.39
C LEU A 55 5.91 5.85 -14.06
N LEU A 56 4.77 5.22 -14.36
CA LEU A 56 3.45 5.86 -14.27
C LEU A 56 2.67 5.44 -13.02
N THR A 57 2.71 4.15 -12.70
CA THR A 57 1.95 3.56 -11.59
C THR A 57 2.80 2.59 -10.79
N VAL A 58 2.42 2.32 -9.55
CA VAL A 58 3.14 1.38 -8.67
C VAL A 58 2.20 0.42 -7.97
N GLY A 59 2.64 -0.82 -7.88
CA GLY A 59 2.07 -1.91 -7.13
C GLY A 59 3.03 -2.38 -6.07
N MET A 60 2.52 -2.71 -4.88
CA MET A 60 3.31 -3.19 -3.76
C MET A 60 2.91 -4.60 -3.38
N VAL A 61 3.88 -5.51 -3.38
CA VAL A 61 3.73 -6.87 -2.87
C VAL A 61 4.66 -7.05 -1.68
N ILE A 62 4.11 -7.50 -0.56
CA ILE A 62 4.88 -7.86 0.63
C ILE A 62 5.00 -9.37 0.71
N HIS A 63 6.22 -9.86 0.78
CA HIS A 63 6.53 -11.29 0.85
C HIS A 63 6.79 -11.77 2.27
N ASP A 64 7.42 -10.90 3.04
CA ASP A 64 7.76 -11.14 4.43
C ASP A 64 7.75 -9.79 5.17
N PHE A 65 7.26 -9.79 6.41
CA PHE A 65 7.10 -8.60 7.21
C PHE A 65 7.30 -8.92 8.69
N GLU A 66 8.35 -8.35 9.27
CA GLU A 66 8.77 -8.57 10.64
C GLU A 66 8.82 -7.23 11.40
N PRO A 67 7.73 -6.84 12.10
CA PRO A 67 7.72 -5.63 12.90
C PRO A 67 8.52 -5.83 14.19
N GLN A 68 9.31 -4.82 14.55
CA GLN A 68 10.10 -4.80 15.78
C GLN A 68 9.19 -4.38 16.96
N VAL A 69 8.41 -5.33 17.45
CA VAL A 69 7.45 -5.13 18.54
C VAL A 69 7.64 -6.12 19.67
N ASN A 70 7.23 -5.72 20.87
CA ASN A 70 7.23 -6.54 22.07
C ASN A 70 5.88 -6.47 22.79
N GLY A 71 5.59 -7.43 23.66
CA GLY A 71 4.39 -7.45 24.49
C GLY A 71 3.36 -8.52 24.12
N GLY A 72 2.28 -8.57 24.90
CA GLY A 72 1.20 -9.57 24.81
C GLY A 72 0.18 -9.23 23.73
N PHE A 73 -1.06 -9.00 24.15
CA PHE A 73 -2.19 -8.66 23.27
C PHE A 73 -1.99 -7.30 22.57
N VAL A 74 -1.75 -6.24 23.36
CA VAL A 74 -1.31 -4.95 22.83
C VAL A 74 0.20 -4.98 22.64
N LYS A 75 0.64 -4.70 21.41
CA LYS A 75 2.05 -4.63 21.04
C LYS A 75 2.60 -3.22 21.30
N LYS A 76 3.86 -3.14 21.71
CA LYS A 76 4.63 -1.91 21.90
C LYS A 76 5.84 -1.93 20.98
N PHE A 77 6.24 -0.78 20.46
CA PHE A 77 7.40 -0.68 19.57
C PHE A 77 8.71 -0.84 20.35
N SER A 78 9.66 -1.53 19.73
CA SER A 78 11.04 -1.60 20.21
C SER A 78 11.78 -0.36 19.71
N LEU A 79 12.16 0.53 20.63
CA LEU A 79 12.78 1.81 20.30
C LEU A 79 14.31 1.72 20.29
N THR A 80 14.94 2.70 19.67
CA THR A 80 16.40 2.88 19.72
C THR A 80 16.81 3.96 20.70
N ARG A 81 18.01 3.79 21.29
CA ARG A 81 18.59 4.81 22.15
C ARG A 81 19.16 5.95 21.29
N ASN A 82 18.60 7.14 21.43
CA ASN A 82 19.12 8.34 20.80
C ASN A 82 20.34 8.88 21.55
N PRO A 83 21.24 9.62 20.88
CA PRO A 83 22.36 10.29 21.53
C PRO A 83 21.92 11.18 22.69
N LEU A 84 22.79 11.36 23.68
CA LEU A 84 22.54 12.28 24.79
C LEU A 84 22.50 13.73 24.29
N GLY A 85 21.70 14.57 24.94
CA GLY A 85 21.66 16.00 24.67
C GLY A 85 22.95 16.72 25.04
N LYS A 86 23.04 18.01 24.71
CA LYS A 86 24.21 18.85 25.02
C LYS A 86 24.55 18.86 26.51
N ASP A 87 23.55 18.75 27.37
CA ASP A 87 23.69 18.72 28.83
C ASP A 87 24.00 17.31 29.39
N GLY A 88 24.23 16.32 28.53
CA GLY A 88 24.42 14.92 28.92
C GLY A 88 23.14 14.18 29.36
N LYS A 89 21.99 14.87 29.34
CA LYS A 89 20.69 14.29 29.69
C LYS A 89 20.06 13.53 28.52
N THR A 90 19.26 12.51 28.84
CA THR A 90 18.47 11.78 27.84
C THR A 90 17.42 12.70 27.22
N PRO A 91 17.35 12.82 25.88
CA PRO A 91 16.29 13.59 25.23
C PRO A 91 14.91 12.92 25.44
N GLY A 92 13.84 13.65 25.11
CA GLY A 92 12.50 13.09 25.07
C GLY A 92 12.46 11.84 24.17
N ILE A 93 11.80 10.80 24.64
CA ILE A 93 11.63 9.55 23.88
C ILE A 93 10.54 9.81 22.84
N ILE A 94 10.92 9.74 21.57
CA ILE A 94 10.00 9.76 20.43
C ILE A 94 9.79 8.30 20.01
N GLU A 95 8.54 7.86 20.01
CA GLU A 95 8.21 6.51 19.55
C GLU A 95 8.25 6.44 18.03
N GLU A 96 9.05 5.52 17.49
CA GLU A 96 9.11 5.22 16.06
C GLU A 96 8.91 3.72 15.87
N GLY A 97 7.93 3.36 15.03
CA GLY A 97 7.71 1.97 14.65
C GLY A 97 8.65 1.54 13.52
N ARG A 98 9.30 0.39 13.68
CA ARG A 98 10.24 -0.16 12.68
C ARG A 98 9.90 -1.59 12.32
N ALA A 99 10.17 -1.98 11.07
CA ALA A 99 10.10 -3.36 10.59
C ALA A 99 11.24 -3.70 9.64
N HIS A 100 11.51 -5.00 9.52
CA HIS A 100 12.18 -5.59 8.37
C HIS A 100 11.13 -6.15 7.43
N ALA A 101 11.31 -5.98 6.13
CA ALA A 101 10.38 -6.55 5.15
C ALA A 101 11.09 -6.95 3.87
N THR A 102 10.53 -7.93 3.18
CA THR A 102 10.91 -8.25 1.81
C THR A 102 9.74 -7.87 0.90
N ILE A 103 9.96 -6.90 0.02
CA ILE A 103 8.92 -6.35 -0.86
C ILE A 103 9.30 -6.53 -2.33
N SER A 104 8.30 -6.68 -3.21
CA SER A 104 8.49 -6.44 -4.64
C SER A 104 7.65 -5.25 -5.06
N LEU A 105 8.23 -4.41 -5.91
CA LEU A 105 7.54 -3.29 -6.52
C LEU A 105 7.30 -3.61 -7.99
N VAL A 106 6.07 -3.40 -8.44
CA VAL A 106 5.66 -3.57 -9.83
C VAL A 106 5.28 -2.19 -10.34
N PHE A 107 5.90 -1.71 -11.40
CA PHE A 107 5.55 -0.42 -12.00
C PHE A 107 4.84 -0.65 -13.33
N GLY A 108 3.75 0.07 -13.57
CA GLY A 108 3.27 0.29 -14.93
C GLY A 108 4.17 1.34 -15.56
N VAL A 109 4.81 0.99 -16.68
CA VAL A 109 5.78 1.85 -17.35
C VAL A 109 5.38 2.08 -18.81
N TYR A 110 5.68 3.27 -19.30
CA TYR A 110 5.59 3.59 -20.72
C TYR A 110 7.00 3.61 -21.33
N VAL A 111 7.16 2.94 -22.47
CA VAL A 111 8.42 2.87 -23.23
C VAL A 111 8.12 3.29 -24.67
N ALA A 112 8.71 4.40 -25.13
CA ALA A 112 8.55 4.88 -26.51
C ALA A 112 9.70 4.45 -27.45
N GLY A 113 10.89 4.24 -26.89
CA GLY A 113 12.12 3.96 -27.64
C GLY A 113 12.33 2.49 -28.00
N ASP A 114 13.60 2.08 -28.11
CA ASP A 114 13.97 0.70 -28.43
C ASP A 114 13.45 -0.30 -27.39
N THR A 115 12.65 -1.25 -27.87
CA THR A 115 11.99 -2.31 -27.10
C THR A 115 12.71 -3.66 -27.21
N SER A 116 13.95 -3.69 -27.69
CA SER A 116 14.75 -4.91 -27.73
C SER A 116 14.92 -5.52 -26.33
N ASP A 117 14.67 -6.83 -26.22
CA ASP A 117 14.65 -7.52 -24.93
C ASP A 117 15.97 -7.35 -24.15
N GLU A 118 17.12 -7.43 -24.82
CA GLU A 118 18.43 -7.29 -24.19
C GLU A 118 18.60 -5.93 -23.51
N LEU A 119 18.22 -4.85 -24.22
CA LEU A 119 18.28 -3.48 -23.71
C LEU A 119 17.30 -3.27 -22.57
N LEU A 120 16.07 -3.78 -22.69
CA LEU A 120 15.07 -3.70 -21.63
C LEU A 120 15.53 -4.40 -20.34
N GLN A 121 16.14 -5.58 -20.46
CA GLN A 121 16.67 -6.28 -19.28
C GLN A 121 17.92 -5.58 -18.70
N GLU A 122 18.76 -4.95 -19.52
CA GLU A 122 19.86 -4.11 -19.04
C GLU A 122 19.34 -2.90 -18.24
N ARG A 123 18.38 -2.17 -18.80
CA ARG A 123 17.72 -1.03 -18.15
C ARG A 123 17.07 -1.45 -16.83
N ALA A 124 16.36 -2.59 -16.80
CA ALA A 124 15.77 -3.14 -15.59
C ALA A 124 16.80 -3.38 -14.48
N ARG A 125 17.97 -3.93 -14.81
CA ARG A 125 19.06 -4.17 -13.85
C ARG A 125 19.67 -2.87 -13.33
N THR A 126 19.85 -1.89 -14.21
CA THR A 126 20.37 -0.57 -13.82
C THR A 126 19.40 0.15 -12.89
N ILE A 127 18.09 0.14 -13.21
CA ILE A 127 17.04 0.71 -12.34
C ILE A 127 17.01 -0.01 -11.00
N TYR A 128 17.11 -1.34 -10.98
CA TYR A 128 17.17 -2.11 -9.74
C TYR A 128 18.39 -1.74 -8.87
N LYS A 129 19.56 -1.52 -9.49
CA LYS A 129 20.76 -1.07 -8.79
C LYS A 129 20.57 0.32 -8.18
N GLU A 130 19.99 1.25 -8.93
CA GLU A 130 19.67 2.60 -8.44
C GLU A 130 18.66 2.55 -7.29
N ALA A 131 17.58 1.77 -7.45
CA ALA A 131 16.58 1.54 -6.42
C ALA A 131 17.20 0.97 -5.14
N SER A 132 18.19 0.09 -5.27
CA SER A 132 18.88 -0.52 -4.12
C SER A 132 19.77 0.46 -3.35
N ALA A 133 20.16 1.58 -3.96
CA ALA A 133 20.87 2.67 -3.28
C ALA A 133 19.93 3.70 -2.63
N MET A 134 18.60 3.52 -2.76
CA MET A 134 17.58 4.40 -2.21
C MET A 134 17.04 3.86 -0.86
N ARG A 135 16.13 4.63 -0.27
CA ARG A 135 15.37 4.23 0.91
C ARG A 135 13.90 4.02 0.56
N PHE A 136 13.30 2.99 1.13
CA PHE A 136 11.86 2.72 0.99
C PHE A 136 11.17 2.88 2.34
N ALA A 137 10.13 3.73 2.40
CA ALA A 137 9.41 4.07 3.63
C ALA A 137 10.34 4.41 4.82
N GLY A 138 11.44 5.14 4.55
CA GLY A 138 12.46 5.50 5.54
C GLY A 138 13.52 4.44 5.83
N GLY A 139 13.27 3.18 5.48
CA GLY A 139 14.20 2.05 5.65
C GLY A 139 15.26 1.98 4.56
N SER A 140 16.38 1.32 4.86
CA SER A 140 17.47 1.11 3.90
C SER A 140 17.24 -0.17 3.09
N ILE A 141 17.46 -0.14 1.79
CA ILE A 141 17.40 -1.33 0.95
C ILE A 141 18.75 -2.04 1.00
N ILE A 142 18.74 -3.32 1.37
CA ILE A 142 19.93 -4.16 1.41
C ILE A 142 20.07 -4.85 0.06
N TYR A 143 21.04 -4.40 -0.72
CA TYR A 143 21.34 -5.02 -2.00
C TYR A 143 21.87 -6.44 -1.81
N SER A 144 21.27 -7.39 -2.51
CA SER A 144 21.77 -8.76 -2.63
C SER A 144 22.02 -9.07 -4.10
N SER A 145 23.27 -9.39 -4.46
CA SER A 145 23.64 -9.86 -5.79
C SER A 145 23.31 -11.35 -6.01
N ASN A 146 23.10 -12.10 -4.93
CA ASN A 146 22.88 -13.54 -4.95
C ASN A 146 21.39 -13.86 -4.78
N THR A 147 20.58 -13.43 -5.74
CA THR A 147 19.14 -13.72 -5.78
C THR A 147 18.78 -14.39 -7.10
N TRP A 148 17.89 -15.37 -7.02
CA TRP A 148 17.33 -16.03 -8.20
C TRP A 148 16.27 -15.15 -8.88
N TYR A 149 15.71 -14.17 -8.17
CA TYR A 149 14.76 -13.22 -8.71
C TYR A 149 15.49 -12.08 -9.40
N LYS A 150 15.23 -11.90 -10.70
CA LYS A 150 15.86 -10.84 -11.50
C LYS A 150 14.86 -9.74 -11.81
N PRO A 151 15.27 -8.45 -11.77
CA PRO A 151 14.45 -7.37 -12.27
C PRO A 151 14.23 -7.57 -13.77
N GLN A 152 13.03 -7.21 -14.23
CA GLN A 152 12.67 -7.35 -15.64
C GLN A 152 11.68 -6.28 -16.06
N ILE A 153 11.81 -5.83 -17.31
CA ILE A 153 10.78 -5.08 -18.02
C ILE A 153 10.11 -6.05 -18.98
N LEU A 154 8.78 -6.08 -18.97
CA LEU A 154 7.96 -6.90 -19.86
C LEU A 154 7.01 -5.99 -20.63
N MET A 155 7.16 -5.97 -21.96
CA MET A 155 6.20 -5.29 -22.84
C MET A 155 4.84 -5.97 -22.77
N LEU A 156 3.78 -5.16 -22.70
CA LEU A 156 2.42 -5.65 -22.84
C LEU A 156 2.18 -6.01 -24.32
N PRO A 157 1.59 -7.18 -24.60
CA PRO A 157 1.16 -7.51 -25.95
C PRO A 157 0.00 -6.60 -26.36
N GLU A 158 -0.12 -6.31 -27.66
CA GLU A 158 -1.19 -5.47 -28.21
C GLU A 158 -2.59 -6.09 -27.98
N ASP A 159 -2.67 -7.42 -27.88
CA ASP A 159 -3.89 -8.13 -27.52
C ASP A 159 -4.07 -8.17 -25.99
N GLN A 160 -5.19 -7.64 -25.49
CA GLN A 160 -5.57 -7.58 -24.07
C GLN A 160 -5.78 -8.96 -23.39
N ALA A 161 -5.52 -10.07 -24.10
CA ALA A 161 -5.58 -11.39 -23.51
C ALA A 161 -4.44 -11.59 -22.50
N GLU A 162 -4.77 -12.16 -21.34
CA GLU A 162 -3.75 -12.48 -20.33
C GLU A 162 -2.75 -13.49 -20.91
N THR A 163 -1.55 -13.03 -21.23
CA THR A 163 -0.52 -13.88 -21.84
C THR A 163 0.19 -14.73 -20.80
N GLN A 164 0.86 -15.79 -21.28
CA GLN A 164 1.71 -16.65 -20.44
C GLN A 164 2.75 -15.84 -19.65
N HIS A 165 3.20 -14.70 -20.18
CA HIS A 165 4.14 -13.81 -19.51
C HIS A 165 3.53 -13.09 -18.30
N THR A 166 2.29 -12.58 -18.39
CA THR A 166 1.58 -11.99 -17.24
C THR A 166 1.36 -13.03 -16.13
N LEU A 167 1.04 -14.27 -16.50
CA LEU A 167 0.94 -15.38 -15.54
C LEU A 167 2.29 -15.71 -14.90
N ALA A 168 3.38 -15.69 -15.67
CA ALA A 168 4.73 -15.88 -15.14
C ALA A 168 5.12 -14.76 -14.16
N LEU A 169 4.76 -13.50 -14.46
CA LEU A 169 4.94 -12.38 -13.53
C LEU A 169 4.16 -12.58 -12.23
N LYS A 170 2.85 -12.89 -12.29
CA LYS A 170 2.05 -13.20 -11.09
C LYS A 170 2.68 -14.31 -10.24
N ARG A 171 3.22 -15.36 -10.89
CA ARG A 171 3.94 -16.46 -10.20
C ARG A 171 5.26 -16.00 -9.58
N SER A 172 5.99 -15.10 -10.21
CA SER A 172 7.26 -14.55 -9.66
C SER A 172 7.05 -13.77 -8.36
N LEU A 173 5.86 -13.19 -8.18
CA LEU A 173 5.43 -12.48 -6.98
C LEU A 173 5.02 -13.43 -5.84
N LEU A 174 4.97 -14.74 -6.07
CA LEU A 174 4.71 -15.74 -5.04
C LEU A 174 6.02 -16.24 -4.38
N PRO A 175 6.03 -16.53 -3.07
CA PRO A 175 4.96 -16.25 -2.11
C PRO A 175 4.95 -14.75 -1.76
N GLY A 176 3.77 -14.13 -1.72
CA GLY A 176 3.57 -12.73 -1.37
C GLY A 176 2.10 -12.32 -1.42
N PHE A 177 1.81 -11.15 -0.86
CA PHE A 177 0.49 -10.54 -0.85
C PHE A 177 0.55 -9.14 -1.44
N ALA A 178 -0.31 -8.91 -2.43
CA ALA A 178 -0.56 -7.65 -3.10
C ALA A 178 -1.52 -6.79 -2.27
N LEU A 179 -1.27 -5.49 -2.20
CA LEU A 179 -2.20 -4.52 -1.61
C LEU A 179 -3.07 -3.89 -2.68
N ILE A 180 -4.39 -4.06 -2.57
CA ILE A 180 -5.40 -3.44 -3.44
C ILE A 180 -6.36 -2.58 -2.60
N SER A 181 -7.00 -1.58 -3.22
CA SER A 181 -8.04 -0.78 -2.55
C SER A 181 -9.37 -1.51 -2.60
N ARG A 182 -10.14 -1.37 -1.52
CA ARG A 182 -11.52 -1.85 -1.38
C ARG A 182 -12.43 -0.74 -0.86
N ASP A 183 -12.41 0.39 -1.58
CA ASP A 183 -13.26 1.55 -1.30
C ASP A 183 -14.75 1.17 -1.43
N ASP A 184 -15.06 0.27 -2.36
CA ASP A 184 -16.37 -0.35 -2.59
C ASP A 184 -16.93 -0.98 -1.30
N VAL A 185 -16.09 -1.72 -0.57
CA VAL A 185 -16.48 -2.37 0.69
C VAL A 185 -16.77 -1.34 1.77
N LEU A 186 -15.96 -0.29 1.86
CA LEU A 186 -16.21 0.76 2.86
C LEU A 186 -17.53 1.49 2.59
N VAL A 187 -17.79 1.86 1.34
CA VAL A 187 -19.04 2.55 0.94
C VAL A 187 -20.25 1.65 1.14
N SER A 188 -20.19 0.40 0.70
CA SER A 188 -21.30 -0.56 0.86
C SER A 188 -21.57 -0.89 2.32
N HIS A 189 -20.53 -1.08 3.14
CA HIS A 189 -20.69 -1.33 4.57
C HIS A 189 -21.25 -0.12 5.31
N THR A 190 -20.83 1.10 4.95
CA THR A 190 -21.41 2.33 5.51
C THR A 190 -22.91 2.41 5.25
N LYS A 191 -23.35 2.14 4.01
CA LYS A 191 -24.78 2.12 3.67
C LYS A 191 -25.54 1.07 4.48
N LYS A 192 -25.00 -0.14 4.60
CA LYS A 192 -25.60 -1.23 5.39
C LYS A 192 -25.76 -0.85 6.86
N LEU A 193 -24.77 -0.20 7.46
CA LEU A 193 -24.87 0.27 8.84
C LEU A 193 -25.89 1.41 8.99
N GLN A 194 -25.98 2.31 8.00
CA GLN A 194 -26.96 3.40 7.98
C GLN A 194 -28.41 2.93 7.80
N GLU A 195 -28.64 1.72 7.26
CA GLU A 195 -29.97 1.09 7.23
C GLU A 195 -30.47 0.77 8.65
N GLU A 196 -29.57 0.41 9.57
CA GLU A 196 -29.88 0.15 10.97
C GLU A 196 -29.89 1.45 11.79
N GLU A 197 -28.87 2.29 11.61
CA GLU A 197 -28.67 3.56 12.34
C GLU A 197 -28.21 4.69 11.40
N PRO A 198 -29.11 5.60 10.98
CA PRO A 198 -28.81 6.63 9.96
C PRO A 198 -27.68 7.62 10.30
N GLU A 199 -27.37 7.80 11.59
CA GLU A 199 -26.35 8.75 12.06
C GLU A 199 -24.91 8.20 11.93
N LEU A 200 -24.74 6.91 11.65
CA LEU A 200 -23.41 6.30 11.55
C LEU A 200 -22.62 6.83 10.36
N THR A 201 -21.34 7.09 10.59
CA THR A 201 -20.43 7.68 9.60
C THR A 201 -19.56 6.64 8.91
N ALA A 202 -18.87 7.05 7.84
CA ALA A 202 -17.87 6.20 7.19
C ALA A 202 -16.70 5.84 8.13
N LEU A 203 -16.40 6.67 9.14
CA LEU A 203 -15.39 6.35 10.14
C LEU A 203 -15.84 5.21 11.05
N ASP A 204 -17.12 5.19 11.43
CA ASP A 204 -17.70 4.09 12.22
C ASP A 204 -17.67 2.78 11.44
N ALA A 205 -18.03 2.83 10.16
CA ALA A 205 -17.93 1.69 9.25
C ALA A 205 -16.47 1.21 9.09
N TRP A 206 -15.51 2.14 9.00
CA TRP A 206 -14.09 1.82 8.91
C TRP A 206 -13.56 1.15 10.19
N LEU A 207 -13.97 1.62 11.37
CA LEU A 207 -13.66 0.99 12.65
C LEU A 207 -14.32 -0.38 12.78
N ASP A 208 -15.56 -0.52 12.30
CA ASP A 208 -16.30 -1.79 12.33
C ASP A 208 -15.64 -2.87 11.47
N LEU A 209 -15.18 -2.50 10.27
CA LEU A 209 -14.42 -3.39 9.39
C LEU A 209 -13.03 -3.75 9.99
N SER A 210 -12.48 -2.89 10.84
CA SER A 210 -11.16 -3.09 11.46
C SER A 210 -11.18 -4.03 12.68
N ARG A 211 -12.35 -4.37 13.21
CA ARG A 211 -12.52 -5.27 14.36
C ARG A 211 -13.05 -6.66 13.94
N ILE A 212 -12.98 -7.60 14.88
CA ILE A 212 -13.64 -8.90 14.76
C ILE A 212 -14.87 -8.85 15.65
N ASN A 213 -16.02 -8.57 15.06
CA ASN A 213 -17.31 -8.59 15.74
C ASN A 213 -17.82 -10.02 15.89
N LYS A 214 -18.40 -10.32 17.06
CA LYS A 214 -19.15 -11.56 17.29
C LYS A 214 -20.59 -11.21 17.61
N ARG A 215 -21.52 -11.74 16.83
CA ARG A 215 -22.97 -11.58 17.02
C ARG A 215 -23.57 -12.87 17.56
N CYS A 216 -24.56 -12.69 18.42
CA CYS A 216 -25.37 -13.78 18.95
C CYS A 216 -26.42 -14.17 17.90
N VAL A 217 -26.43 -15.45 17.52
CA VAL A 217 -27.39 -16.02 16.57
C VAL A 217 -28.18 -17.10 17.30
N VAL A 218 -29.50 -16.92 17.36
CA VAL A 218 -30.41 -17.90 17.97
C VAL A 218 -30.97 -18.79 16.88
N THR A 219 -30.54 -20.05 16.87
CA THR A 219 -31.07 -21.05 15.94
C THR A 219 -32.18 -21.83 16.63
N ARG A 220 -33.36 -21.86 16.02
CA ARG A 220 -34.51 -22.66 16.48
C ARG A 220 -34.54 -23.97 15.70
N ILE A 221 -34.33 -25.09 16.39
CA ILE A 221 -34.38 -26.42 15.79
C ILE A 221 -35.63 -27.12 16.33
N GLU A 222 -36.56 -27.43 15.43
CA GLU A 222 -37.71 -28.29 15.76
C GLU A 222 -37.25 -29.74 15.90
N GLN A 223 -37.49 -30.31 17.08
CA GLN A 223 -37.24 -31.72 17.30
C GLN A 223 -38.39 -32.58 16.73
N PRO A 224 -38.13 -33.87 16.43
CA PRO A 224 -39.18 -34.80 16.01
C PRO A 224 -40.35 -34.95 17.00
N SER A 225 -40.17 -34.52 18.24
CA SER A 225 -41.19 -34.47 19.30
C SER A 225 -42.12 -33.24 19.23
N GLY A 226 -41.87 -32.28 18.34
CA GLY A 226 -42.61 -31.01 18.25
C GLY A 226 -42.11 -29.94 19.23
N GLU A 227 -41.08 -30.21 20.03
CA GLU A 227 -40.44 -29.19 20.88
C GLU A 227 -39.43 -28.36 20.08
N ILE A 228 -39.56 -27.02 20.16
CA ILE A 228 -38.60 -26.07 19.60
C ILE A 228 -37.46 -25.91 20.60
N LYS A 229 -36.26 -26.38 20.23
CA LYS A 229 -35.05 -26.13 21.02
C LYS A 229 -34.35 -24.90 20.47
N GLU A 230 -34.24 -23.86 21.30
CA GLU A 230 -33.41 -22.70 21.00
C GLU A 230 -31.96 -23.02 21.37
N THR A 231 -31.07 -22.92 20.38
CA THR A 231 -29.62 -23.02 20.59
C THR A 231 -28.99 -21.67 20.28
N VAL A 232 -28.25 -21.14 21.25
CA VAL A 232 -27.51 -19.89 21.09
C VAL A 232 -26.12 -20.19 20.54
N GLY A 233 -25.81 -19.65 19.37
CA GLY A 233 -24.49 -19.69 18.75
C GLY A 233 -23.87 -18.31 18.66
N TRP A 234 -22.54 -18.21 18.76
CA TRP A 234 -21.80 -16.98 18.47
C TRP A 234 -21.19 -17.09 17.09
N GLN A 235 -21.51 -16.16 16.21
CA GLN A 235 -20.97 -16.09 14.86
C GLN A 235 -20.15 -14.82 14.69
N SER A 236 -19.04 -14.92 13.94
CA SER A 236 -18.20 -13.77 13.59
C SER A 236 -18.72 -13.12 12.32
N ASP A 237 -18.75 -11.79 12.28
CA ASP A 237 -19.16 -11.04 11.09
C ASP A 237 -18.19 -11.24 9.91
N ARG A 238 -16.94 -11.61 10.20
CA ARG A 238 -15.98 -12.06 9.18
C ARG A 238 -16.27 -13.50 8.80
N GLU A 239 -17.06 -13.67 7.75
CA GLU A 239 -17.35 -14.97 7.16
C GLU A 239 -16.11 -15.60 6.51
N LYS A 240 -16.17 -16.93 6.31
CA LYS A 240 -15.11 -17.64 5.61
C LYS A 240 -15.10 -17.21 4.14
N GLY A 241 -14.05 -16.49 3.73
CA GLY A 241 -13.87 -16.05 2.34
C GLY A 241 -13.90 -14.53 2.14
N SER A 242 -14.16 -13.75 3.19
CA SER A 242 -14.23 -12.26 3.14
C SER A 242 -12.89 -11.55 2.85
N GLY A 243 -11.85 -12.28 2.44
CA GLY A 243 -10.52 -11.72 2.21
C GLY A 243 -9.82 -11.27 3.50
N TRP A 244 -8.72 -10.53 3.34
CA TRP A 244 -7.99 -9.92 4.45
C TRP A 244 -8.09 -8.40 4.34
N LEU A 245 -9.20 -7.86 4.83
CA LEU A 245 -9.46 -6.43 4.86
C LEU A 245 -8.65 -5.75 5.97
N VAL A 246 -8.04 -4.62 5.62
CA VAL A 246 -7.20 -3.82 6.51
C VAL A 246 -7.47 -2.33 6.35
N PRO A 247 -7.44 -1.55 7.45
CA PRO A 247 -7.42 -0.10 7.36
C PRO A 247 -6.11 0.39 6.75
N ILE A 248 -6.20 1.28 5.76
CA ILE A 248 -5.02 1.86 5.11
C ILE A 248 -5.14 3.38 4.96
N PRO A 249 -4.04 4.13 5.14
CA PRO A 249 -3.97 5.51 4.67
C PRO A 249 -3.73 5.52 3.16
N VAL A 250 -4.59 6.25 2.45
CA VAL A 250 -4.55 6.35 0.97
C VAL A 250 -4.07 7.71 0.48
N GLY A 251 -3.92 8.69 1.37
CA GLY A 251 -3.56 10.04 0.96
C GLY A 251 -3.76 11.07 2.05
N TYR A 252 -4.09 12.28 1.61
CA TYR A 252 -4.22 13.44 2.45
C TYR A 252 -5.40 14.32 2.04
N SER A 253 -6.04 14.95 3.03
CA SER A 253 -7.10 15.94 2.86
C SER A 253 -6.64 17.30 3.37
N ALA A 254 -7.02 18.38 2.70
CA ALA A 254 -6.64 19.74 3.06
C ALA A 254 -7.29 20.20 4.38
N LEU A 255 -6.49 20.79 5.26
CA LEU A 255 -6.93 21.51 6.46
C LEU A 255 -6.88 23.03 6.28
N SER A 256 -6.18 23.50 5.26
CA SER A 256 -5.97 24.92 4.97
C SER A 256 -6.13 25.22 3.48
N GLU A 257 -6.18 26.50 3.14
CA GLU A 257 -5.99 26.97 1.76
C GLU A 257 -4.59 26.64 1.23
N LEU A 258 -4.39 26.86 -0.08
CA LEU A 258 -3.07 26.71 -0.71
C LEU A 258 -2.30 28.03 -0.54
N TYR A 259 -1.31 28.01 0.34
CA TYR A 259 -0.41 29.15 0.53
C TYR A 259 0.58 29.26 -0.63
N LYS A 260 0.95 30.50 -0.95
CA LYS A 260 1.96 30.75 -1.98
C LYS A 260 3.35 30.36 -1.49
N ALA A 261 4.23 30.12 -2.45
CA ALA A 261 5.65 29.90 -2.18
C ALA A 261 6.22 31.05 -1.32
N GLY A 262 6.88 30.70 -0.21
CA GLY A 262 7.53 31.64 0.71
C GLY A 262 6.64 32.22 1.81
N GLU A 263 5.33 31.93 1.81
CA GLU A 263 4.39 32.43 2.81
C GLU A 263 4.48 31.69 4.15
N VAL A 264 4.75 30.39 4.10
CA VAL A 264 4.87 29.53 5.29
C VAL A 264 6.32 29.46 5.74
N GLN A 265 6.58 29.90 6.98
CA GLN A 265 7.90 29.83 7.59
C GLN A 265 8.37 28.38 7.78
N ASN A 266 9.68 28.14 7.65
CA ASN A 266 10.32 26.83 7.83
C ASN A 266 9.76 25.72 6.91
N ALA A 267 9.15 26.07 5.78
CA ALA A 267 8.82 25.10 4.73
C ALA A 267 10.10 24.44 4.18
N ARG A 268 9.99 23.18 3.75
CA ARG A 268 11.11 22.40 3.20
C ARG A 268 11.74 23.07 1.98
N ASP A 269 10.90 23.63 1.11
CA ASP A 269 11.29 24.37 -0.08
C ASP A 269 10.47 25.67 -0.13
N PRO A 270 11.11 26.85 -0.03
CA PRO A 270 10.40 28.13 -0.06
C PRO A 270 9.85 28.48 -1.45
N HIS A 271 10.18 27.73 -2.50
CA HIS A 271 9.74 27.99 -3.87
C HIS A 271 8.52 27.17 -4.31
N ILE A 272 8.04 26.25 -3.47
CA ILE A 272 6.88 25.40 -3.77
C ILE A 272 5.67 25.85 -2.91
N PRO A 273 4.45 25.92 -3.48
CA PRO A 273 3.24 26.17 -2.70
C PRO A 273 3.06 25.18 -1.55
N PHE A 274 2.51 25.65 -0.43
CA PHE A 274 2.38 24.86 0.79
C PHE A 274 0.92 24.74 1.22
N ARG A 275 0.55 23.59 1.80
CA ARG A 275 -0.79 23.36 2.35
C ARG A 275 -0.70 22.42 3.56
N PHE A 276 -1.42 22.75 4.64
CA PHE A 276 -1.59 21.84 5.77
C PHE A 276 -2.62 20.78 5.42
N VAL A 277 -2.32 19.54 5.77
CA VAL A 277 -3.15 18.38 5.44
C VAL A 277 -3.24 17.40 6.59
N GLU A 278 -4.29 16.59 6.60
CA GLU A 278 -4.46 15.43 7.48
C GLU A 278 -4.47 14.12 6.68
N SER A 279 -4.32 12.98 7.35
CA SER A 279 -4.37 11.66 6.71
C SER A 279 -5.79 11.30 6.25
N MET A 280 -5.89 10.77 5.03
CA MET A 280 -7.11 10.21 4.47
C MET A 280 -7.08 8.68 4.54
N TYR A 281 -8.19 8.09 4.97
CA TYR A 281 -8.33 6.67 5.25
C TYR A 281 -9.24 5.96 4.26
N SER A 282 -8.91 4.70 3.96
CA SER A 282 -9.80 3.76 3.30
C SER A 282 -9.56 2.34 3.83
N ILE A 283 -10.21 1.36 3.21
CA ILE A 283 -9.98 -0.07 3.41
C ILE A 283 -9.22 -0.62 2.21
N GLY A 284 -8.20 -1.42 2.48
CA GLY A 284 -7.49 -2.22 1.49
C GLY A 284 -7.67 -3.70 1.76
N GLU A 285 -7.26 -4.51 0.80
CA GLU A 285 -7.20 -5.96 0.95
C GLU A 285 -5.80 -6.47 0.64
N TRP A 286 -5.28 -7.33 1.50
CA TRP A 286 -4.11 -8.15 1.18
C TRP A 286 -4.55 -9.40 0.42
N CYS A 287 -4.35 -9.41 -0.89
CA CYS A 287 -4.73 -10.51 -1.77
C CYS A 287 -3.50 -11.23 -2.32
N SER A 288 -3.59 -12.54 -2.52
CA SER A 288 -2.50 -13.24 -3.20
C SER A 288 -2.47 -12.85 -4.70
N PRO A 289 -1.30 -12.57 -5.30
CA PRO A 289 -1.18 -12.13 -6.70
C PRO A 289 -1.85 -13.05 -7.74
N HIS A 290 -1.99 -14.34 -7.44
CA HIS A 290 -2.65 -15.29 -8.35
C HIS A 290 -4.19 -15.12 -8.41
N ARG A 291 -4.80 -14.41 -7.45
CA ARG A 291 -6.25 -14.14 -7.42
C ARG A 291 -6.63 -12.88 -8.19
N LEU A 292 -5.67 -12.03 -8.52
CA LEU A 292 -5.89 -10.85 -9.35
C LEU A 292 -6.28 -11.32 -10.75
N SER A 293 -7.29 -10.70 -11.35
CA SER A 293 -7.67 -11.03 -12.72
C SER A 293 -6.69 -10.35 -13.69
N SER A 294 -6.31 -9.11 -13.41
CA SER A 294 -5.23 -8.40 -14.12
C SER A 294 -4.15 -7.88 -13.16
N LEU A 295 -2.90 -7.74 -13.64
CA LEU A 295 -1.87 -7.00 -12.90
C LEU A 295 -2.24 -5.51 -12.74
N ASN A 296 -3.13 -4.97 -13.57
CA ASN A 296 -3.63 -3.60 -13.40
C ASN A 296 -4.33 -3.42 -12.05
N GLU A 297 -5.03 -4.43 -11.53
CA GLU A 297 -5.68 -4.34 -10.21
C GLU A 297 -4.69 -4.05 -9.07
N LEU A 298 -3.42 -4.44 -9.24
CA LEU A 298 -2.35 -4.17 -8.27
C LEU A 298 -1.83 -2.73 -8.34
N LEU A 299 -2.04 -2.01 -9.45
CA LEU A 299 -1.39 -0.73 -9.71
C LEU A 299 -2.12 0.43 -9.04
N TRP A 300 -1.34 1.36 -8.52
CA TRP A 300 -1.78 2.60 -7.89
C TRP A 300 -1.21 3.80 -8.64
N SER A 301 -2.01 4.85 -8.74
CA SER A 301 -1.68 6.14 -9.34
C SER A 301 -1.92 7.26 -8.35
N SER A 302 -1.23 8.39 -8.51
CA SER A 302 -1.49 9.60 -7.71
C SER A 302 -2.56 10.44 -8.39
N HIS A 303 -3.56 10.84 -7.62
CA HIS A 303 -4.57 11.80 -8.03
C HIS A 303 -4.56 12.99 -7.07
N ALA A 304 -4.45 14.20 -7.62
CA ALA A 304 -4.44 15.44 -6.87
C ALA A 304 -5.50 16.39 -7.43
N ASP A 305 -6.53 16.68 -6.62
CA ASP A 305 -7.48 17.74 -6.86
C ASP A 305 -7.13 18.91 -5.94
N HIS A 306 -6.49 19.93 -6.52
CA HIS A 306 -6.04 21.09 -5.77
C HIS A 306 -7.18 21.99 -5.29
N GLU A 307 -8.32 21.99 -6.00
CA GLU A 307 -9.49 22.80 -5.65
C GLU A 307 -10.27 22.15 -4.50
N ALA A 308 -10.55 20.85 -4.62
CA ALA A 308 -11.19 20.09 -3.55
C ALA A 308 -10.27 19.81 -2.35
N GLY A 309 -8.95 19.99 -2.52
CA GLY A 309 -7.96 19.73 -1.48
C GLY A 309 -7.69 18.25 -1.23
N ILE A 310 -7.86 17.42 -2.25
CA ILE A 310 -7.73 15.96 -2.17
C ILE A 310 -6.42 15.52 -2.80
N TYR A 311 -5.57 14.83 -2.04
CA TYR A 311 -4.30 14.29 -2.52
C TYR A 311 -4.22 12.80 -2.20
N ARG A 312 -4.71 11.95 -3.09
CA ARG A 312 -4.89 10.52 -2.81
C ARG A 312 -4.26 9.63 -3.85
N CYS A 313 -3.90 8.43 -3.42
CA CYS A 313 -3.58 7.32 -4.29
C CYS A 313 -4.89 6.63 -4.71
N ILE A 314 -5.02 6.32 -5.99
CA ILE A 314 -6.15 5.60 -6.55
C ILE A 314 -5.62 4.29 -7.12
N ASN A 315 -6.21 3.19 -6.69
CA ASN A 315 -5.91 1.86 -7.20
C ASN A 315 -6.76 1.60 -8.45
N HIS A 316 -6.19 0.91 -9.44
CA HIS A 316 -6.89 0.57 -10.68
C HIS A 316 -7.73 -0.71 -10.59
N ASN A 317 -7.94 -1.23 -9.38
CA ASN A 317 -8.89 -2.31 -9.14
C ASN A 317 -10.30 -1.83 -9.52
N SER A 318 -10.91 -2.50 -10.49
CA SER A 318 -12.18 -2.11 -11.11
C SER A 318 -13.41 -2.74 -10.44
N ASN A 319 -13.28 -3.18 -9.18
CA ASN A 319 -14.34 -3.84 -8.42
C ASN A 319 -15.06 -2.87 -7.47
#